data_AF-A0AB33IJI2-F1
#
_entry.id   AF-A0AB33IJI2-F1
#
_cell.length_a   1.000
_cell.length_b   1.000
_cell.length_c   1.000
_cell.angle_alpha   90.00
_cell.angle_beta   90.00
_cell.angle_gamma   90.00
#
_symmetry.space_group_name_H-M   'P 1'
#
loop_
_entity.id
_entity.type
_entity.pdbx_description
1 polymer ?
#
loop_
_entity_poly.entity_id
_entity_poly.type
_entity_poly.pdbx_seq_one_letter_code
_entity_poly.pdbx_strand_id
1 'polypeptide(L)'
;MASWLILAREGGHVAVWFGGLLSGWWAHSYRMRSIARQEVYDAGQMALEMVKRSAEREASLTDLVRSYESELIELRRARWQTMDVLSTVQVHALAARLIVRELDARLGLPRRPFEPLPSFPTDTEIDGRDVPYPAMETSTSDDRGAG
;
A
#
# COMPACT_ATOMS: atom_id res chain seq x y z
N MET A 1 -65.38 43.33 50.12
CA MET A 1 -65.01 41.94 49.79
C MET A 1 -64.69 41.81 48.30
N ALA A 2 -63.59 42.42 47.84
CA ALA A 2 -63.18 42.36 46.43
C ALA A 2 -61.64 42.39 46.32
N SER A 3 -60.95 41.62 47.15
CA SER A 3 -59.48 41.62 47.22
C SER A 3 -58.82 40.24 47.08
N TRP A 4 -59.61 39.17 46.88
CA TRP A 4 -59.08 37.80 46.73
C TRP A 4 -59.09 37.28 45.28
N LEU A 5 -59.78 37.98 44.37
CA LEU A 5 -59.94 37.56 42.97
C LEU A 5 -58.79 38.00 42.04
N ILE A 6 -57.97 38.97 42.47
CA ILE A 6 -56.83 39.45 41.67
C ILE A 6 -55.60 38.57 41.88
N LEU A 7 -55.41 38.00 43.08
CA LEU A 7 -54.26 37.15 43.39
C LEU A 7 -54.29 35.78 42.67
N ALA A 8 -55.48 35.27 42.32
CA ALA A 8 -55.62 34.00 41.61
C ALA A 8 -55.31 34.10 40.10
N ARG A 9 -55.39 35.30 39.51
CA ARG A 9 -55.16 35.51 38.07
C ARG A 9 -53.67 35.67 37.74
N GLU A 10 -52.86 36.17 38.67
CA GLU A 10 -51.40 36.28 38.50
C GLU A 10 -50.68 34.94 38.70
N GLY A 11 -51.17 34.06 39.58
CA GLY A 11 -50.58 32.73 39.81
C GLY A 11 -50.73 31.76 38.63
N GLY A 12 -51.76 31.92 37.79
CA GLY A 12 -52.00 31.06 36.64
C GLY A 12 -50.96 31.22 35.53
N HIS A 13 -50.44 32.43 35.32
CA HIS A 13 -49.43 32.68 34.30
C HIS A 13 -48.08 32.07 34.69
N VAL A 14 -47.69 32.20 35.96
CA VAL A 14 -46.46 31.62 36.50
C VAL A 14 -46.51 30.09 36.43
N ALA A 15 -47.65 29.47 36.76
CA ALA A 15 -47.81 28.02 36.67
C ALA A 15 -47.70 27.49 35.22
N VAL A 16 -48.22 28.21 34.23
CA VAL A 16 -48.10 27.84 32.80
C VAL A 16 -46.67 28.00 32.30
N TRP A 17 -45.97 29.06 32.71
CA TRP A 17 -44.55 29.25 32.38
C TRP A 17 -43.66 28.15 32.98
N PHE A 18 -43.84 27.81 34.27
CA PHE A 18 -43.09 26.71 34.89
C PHE A 18 -43.46 25.34 34.31
N GLY A 19 -44.74 25.08 34.02
CA GLY A 19 -45.19 23.83 33.39
C GLY A 19 -44.62 23.64 31.98
N GLY A 20 -44.60 24.69 31.17
CA GLY A 20 -43.97 24.67 29.84
C GLY A 20 -42.46 24.42 29.93
N LEU A 21 -41.77 25.08 30.85
CA LEU A 21 -40.32 24.99 31.01
C LEU A 21 -39.88 23.61 31.54
N LEU A 22 -40.61 23.04 32.50
CA LEU A 22 -40.39 21.67 32.99
C LEU A 22 -40.69 20.61 31.91
N SER A 23 -41.78 20.77 31.15
CA SER A 23 -42.09 19.86 30.04
C SER A 23 -41.04 19.92 28.91
N GLY A 24 -40.51 21.12 28.63
CA GLY A 24 -39.44 21.33 27.66
C GLY A 24 -38.12 20.68 28.07
N TRP A 25 -37.74 20.77 29.35
CA TRP A 25 -36.55 20.11 29.89
C TRP A 25 -36.69 18.57 29.85
N TRP A 26 -37.86 18.04 30.19
CA TRP A 26 -38.13 16.61 30.08
C TRP A 26 -38.07 16.11 28.63
N ALA A 27 -38.69 16.84 27.69
CA ALA A 27 -38.61 16.51 26.27
C ALA A 27 -37.16 16.61 25.73
N HIS A 28 -36.40 17.62 26.16
CA HIS A 28 -35.02 17.83 25.74
C HIS A 28 -34.09 16.71 26.25
N SER A 29 -34.25 16.28 27.51
CA SER A 29 -33.42 15.21 28.09
C SER A 29 -33.71 13.83 27.48
N TYR A 30 -34.98 13.51 27.17
CA TYR A 30 -35.32 12.29 26.44
C TYR A 30 -34.77 12.30 25.01
N ARG A 31 -34.84 13.46 24.34
CA ARG A 31 -34.29 13.63 22.99
C ARG A 31 -32.77 13.45 22.97
N MET A 32 -32.06 13.93 24.00
CA MET A 32 -30.62 13.74 24.13
C MET A 32 -30.23 12.27 24.24
N ARG A 33 -31.02 11.47 24.97
CA ARG A 33 -30.80 10.02 25.09
C ARG A 33 -31.07 9.26 23.79
N SER A 34 -32.05 9.68 23.00
CA SER A 34 -32.31 9.06 21.69
C SER A 34 -31.22 9.41 20.67
N ILE A 35 -30.74 10.65 20.66
CA ILE A 35 -29.66 11.10 19.77
C ILE A 35 -28.36 10.35 20.11
N ALA A 36 -28.00 10.25 21.39
CA ALA A 36 -26.81 9.50 21.81
C ALA A 36 -26.85 8.02 21.41
N ARG A 37 -28.03 7.38 21.39
CA ARG A 37 -28.18 6.00 20.91
C ARG A 37 -27.97 5.92 19.40
N GLN A 38 -28.52 6.87 18.65
CA GLN A 38 -28.40 6.91 17.20
C GLN A 38 -26.95 7.18 16.76
N GLU A 39 -26.24 8.07 17.44
CA GLU A 39 -24.81 8.34 17.22
C GLU A 39 -23.95 7.09 17.41
N VAL A 40 -24.24 6.25 18.41
CA VAL A 40 -23.53 4.98 18.62
C VAL A 40 -23.78 4.00 17.48
N TYR A 41 -25.01 3.92 16.97
CA TYR A 41 -25.33 3.08 15.81
C TYR A 41 -24.66 3.58 14.53
N ASP A 42 -24.71 4.88 14.27
CA ASP A 42 -24.10 5.49 13.09
C ASP A 42 -22.57 5.36 13.12
N ALA A 43 -21.94 5.60 14.29
CA ALA A 43 -20.51 5.38 14.48
C ALA A 43 -20.13 3.90 14.27
N GLY A 44 -20.96 2.96 14.72
CA GLY A 44 -20.77 1.53 14.48
C GLY A 44 -20.83 1.17 13.00
N GLN A 45 -21.78 1.73 12.25
CA GLN A 45 -21.88 1.50 10.80
C GLN A 45 -20.69 2.11 10.04
N MET A 46 -20.28 3.32 10.40
CA MET A 46 -19.09 3.95 9.83
C MET A 46 -17.82 3.13 10.12
N ALA A 47 -17.66 2.62 11.34
CA ALA A 47 -16.53 1.76 11.69
C ALA A 47 -16.51 0.47 10.87
N LEU A 48 -17.67 -0.19 10.71
CA LEU A 48 -17.79 -1.38 9.87
C LEU A 48 -17.47 -1.10 8.40
N GLU A 49 -17.93 0.05 7.87
CA GLU A 49 -17.63 0.44 6.50
C GLU A 49 -16.14 0.72 6.30
N MET A 50 -15.47 1.37 7.26
CA MET A 50 -14.02 1.57 7.22
C MET A 50 -13.25 0.25 7.24
N VAL A 51 -13.64 -0.70 8.11
CA VAL A 51 -13.03 -2.04 8.16
C VAL A 51 -13.26 -2.80 6.85
N LYS A 52 -14.46 -2.69 6.26
CA LYS A 52 -14.75 -3.32 4.98
C LYS A 52 -13.85 -2.74 3.88
N ARG A 53 -13.74 -1.41 3.79
CA ARG A 53 -12.86 -0.74 2.82
C ARG A 53 -11.38 -1.07 3.05
N SER A 54 -10.93 -1.22 4.31
CA SER A 54 -9.55 -1.63 4.59
C SER A 54 -9.31 -3.07 4.17
N ALA A 55 -10.23 -3.98 4.45
CA ALA A 55 -10.13 -5.38 4.02
C ALA A 55 -10.12 -5.52 2.49
N GLU A 56 -10.95 -4.74 1.77
CA GLU A 56 -10.94 -4.70 0.31
C GLU A 56 -9.60 -4.19 -0.25
N ARG A 57 -9.02 -3.15 0.38
CA ARG A 57 -7.68 -2.65 0.02
C ARG A 57 -6.60 -3.71 0.27
N GLU A 58 -6.59 -4.34 1.43
CA GLU A 58 -5.62 -5.40 1.77
C GLU A 58 -5.72 -6.59 0.79
N ALA A 59 -6.93 -6.99 0.42
CA ALA A 59 -7.15 -8.04 -0.58
C ALA A 59 -6.57 -7.64 -1.95
N SER A 60 -6.83 -6.40 -2.41
CA SER A 60 -6.31 -5.91 -3.68
C SER A 60 -4.78 -5.79 -3.70
N LEU A 61 -4.17 -5.34 -2.59
CA LEU A 61 -2.72 -5.26 -2.47
C LEU A 61 -2.08 -6.65 -2.44
N THR A 62 -2.72 -7.60 -1.76
CA THR A 62 -2.25 -8.99 -1.71
C THR A 62 -2.28 -9.62 -3.10
N ASP A 63 -3.33 -9.37 -3.88
CA ASP A 63 -3.44 -9.87 -5.25
C ASP A 63 -2.37 -9.25 -6.17
N LEU A 64 -2.11 -7.95 -6.02
CA LEU A 64 -1.07 -7.26 -6.75
C LEU A 64 0.35 -7.76 -6.40
N VAL A 65 0.62 -7.99 -5.10
CA VAL A 65 1.91 -8.58 -4.68
C VAL A 65 2.07 -9.97 -5.27
N ARG A 66 1.01 -10.78 -5.25
CA ARG A 66 1.03 -12.14 -5.80
C ARG A 66 1.29 -12.14 -7.30
N SER A 67 0.74 -11.19 -8.06
CA SER A 67 1.00 -11.08 -9.49
C SER A 67 2.45 -10.69 -9.77
N TYR A 68 3.00 -9.70 -9.04
CA TYR A 68 4.43 -9.34 -9.16
C TYR A 68 5.36 -10.50 -8.79
N GLU A 69 5.05 -11.25 -7.73
CA GLU A 69 5.84 -12.43 -7.37
C GLU A 69 5.88 -13.46 -8.50
N SER A 70 4.73 -13.71 -9.14
CA SER A 70 4.66 -14.65 -10.26
C SER A 70 5.50 -14.19 -11.46
N GLU A 71 5.42 -12.91 -11.82
CA GLU A 71 6.19 -12.32 -12.92
C GLU A 71 7.70 -12.35 -12.63
N LEU A 72 8.11 -12.04 -11.40
CA LEU A 72 9.51 -12.10 -10.98
C LEU A 72 10.07 -13.53 -11.02
N ILE A 73 9.27 -14.53 -10.64
CA ILE A 73 9.67 -15.94 -10.72
C ILE A 73 9.87 -16.36 -12.18
N GLU A 74 8.96 -15.98 -13.07
CA GLU A 74 9.07 -16.28 -14.50
C GLU A 74 10.29 -15.62 -15.13
N LEU A 75 10.51 -14.32 -14.87
CA LEU A 75 11.65 -13.59 -15.37
C LEU A 75 12.98 -14.18 -14.85
N ARG A 76 13.03 -14.56 -13.57
CA ARG A 76 14.22 -15.20 -12.98
C ARG A 76 14.49 -16.56 -13.62
N ARG A 77 13.46 -17.37 -13.89
CA ARG A 77 13.61 -18.66 -14.60
C ARG A 77 14.12 -18.45 -16.02
N ALA A 78 13.54 -17.50 -16.77
CA ALA A 78 13.97 -17.20 -18.13
C ALA A 78 15.44 -16.74 -18.18
N ARG A 79 15.84 -15.88 -17.23
CA ARG A 79 17.23 -15.46 -17.07
C ARG A 79 18.14 -16.65 -16.79
N TRP A 80 17.79 -17.51 -15.83
CA TRP A 80 18.58 -18.71 -15.53
C TRP A 80 18.76 -19.64 -16.73
N GLN A 81 17.70 -19.88 -17.50
CA GLN A 81 17.79 -20.69 -18.72
C GLN A 81 18.73 -20.06 -19.76
N THR A 82 18.66 -18.74 -19.92
CA THR A 82 19.53 -18.01 -20.84
C THR A 82 20.99 -18.06 -20.38
N MET A 83 21.24 -17.90 -19.08
CA MET A 83 22.59 -18.01 -18.50
C MET A 83 23.18 -19.41 -18.65
N ASP A 84 22.37 -20.44 -18.48
CA ASP A 84 22.79 -21.83 -18.65
C ASP A 84 23.20 -22.12 -20.10
N VAL A 85 22.38 -21.71 -21.07
CA VAL A 85 22.68 -21.84 -22.50
C VAL A 85 23.95 -21.07 -22.86
N LEU A 86 24.09 -19.82 -22.39
CA LEU A 86 25.25 -18.99 -22.70
C LEU A 86 26.54 -19.56 -22.09
N SER A 87 26.47 -20.08 -20.87
CA SER A 87 27.61 -20.77 -20.23
C SER A 87 28.03 -22.02 -21.02
N THR A 88 27.04 -22.78 -21.50
CA THR A 88 27.29 -23.97 -22.30
C THR A 88 27.99 -23.62 -23.61
N VAL A 89 27.53 -22.58 -24.32
CA VAL A 89 28.16 -22.11 -25.56
C VAL A 89 29.60 -21.65 -25.30
N GLN A 90 29.86 -20.93 -24.21
CA GLN A 90 31.21 -20.50 -23.82
C GLN A 90 32.15 -21.69 -23.60
N VAL A 91 31.69 -22.73 -22.89
CA VAL A 91 32.47 -23.95 -22.67
C VAL A 91 32.80 -24.64 -24.00
N HIS A 92 31.82 -24.77 -24.89
CA HIS A 92 32.04 -25.38 -26.21
C HIS A 92 33.01 -24.56 -27.07
N ALA A 93 32.91 -23.24 -27.05
CA ALA A 93 33.82 -22.35 -27.76
C ALA A 93 35.26 -22.46 -27.23
N LEU A 94 35.44 -22.55 -25.91
CA LEU A 94 36.75 -22.76 -25.31
C LEU A 94 37.33 -24.13 -25.67
N ALA A 95 36.51 -25.18 -25.60
CA ALA A 95 36.92 -26.54 -25.96
C ALA A 95 37.36 -26.63 -27.43
N ALA A 96 36.59 -26.05 -28.36
CA ALA A 96 36.94 -26.00 -29.77
C ALA A 96 38.29 -25.29 -30.00
N ARG A 97 38.54 -24.17 -29.31
CA ARG A 97 39.82 -23.45 -29.39
C ARG A 97 40.99 -24.28 -28.89
N LEU A 98 40.80 -25.08 -27.84
CA LEU A 98 41.84 -25.97 -27.32
C LEU A 98 42.14 -27.11 -28.31
N ILE A 99 41.12 -27.71 -28.91
CA ILE A 99 41.28 -28.77 -29.91
C ILE A 99 42.06 -28.25 -31.13
N VAL A 100 41.71 -27.07 -31.65
CA VAL A 100 42.43 -26.48 -32.80
C VAL A 100 43.88 -26.18 -32.44
N ARG A 101 44.16 -25.69 -31.22
CA ARG A 101 45.53 -25.44 -30.76
C ARG A 101 46.35 -26.71 -30.68
N GLU A 102 45.78 -27.80 -30.18
CA GLU A 102 46.43 -29.11 -30.13
C GLU A 102 46.73 -29.65 -31.54
N LEU A 103 45.79 -29.48 -32.48
CA LEU A 103 45.98 -29.84 -33.89
C LEU A 103 47.09 -29.04 -34.57
N ASP A 104 47.08 -27.71 -34.39
CA ASP A 104 48.12 -26.83 -34.94
C ASP A 104 49.51 -27.21 -34.38
N ALA A 105 49.59 -27.53 -33.09
CA ALA A 105 50.83 -27.99 -32.45
C ALA A 105 51.34 -29.31 -33.04
N ARG A 106 50.46 -30.29 -33.28
CA ARG A 106 50.82 -31.58 -33.89
C ARG A 106 51.31 -31.45 -35.33
N LEU A 107 50.80 -30.47 -36.06
CA LEU A 107 51.20 -30.20 -37.45
C LEU A 107 52.40 -29.26 -37.56
N GLY A 108 52.96 -28.78 -36.44
CA GLY A 108 54.05 -27.81 -36.42
C GLY A 108 53.67 -26.44 -36.98
N LEU A 109 52.36 -26.13 -37.02
CA LEU A 109 51.85 -24.86 -37.54
C LEU A 109 51.92 -23.76 -36.48
N PRO A 110 52.09 -22.49 -36.89
CA PRO A 110 52.03 -21.37 -35.97
C PRO A 110 50.62 -21.25 -35.35
N ARG A 111 50.58 -20.87 -34.07
CA ARG A 111 49.33 -20.78 -33.29
C ARG A 111 48.38 -19.74 -33.89
N ARG A 112 47.17 -20.16 -34.28
CA ARG A 112 46.15 -19.22 -34.77
C ARG A 112 45.65 -18.29 -33.66
N PRO A 113 45.56 -16.97 -33.90
CA PRO A 113 44.89 -16.06 -33.00
C PRO A 113 43.37 -16.30 -33.04
N PHE A 114 42.74 -16.34 -31.87
CA PHE A 114 41.28 -16.37 -31.74
C PHE A 114 40.84 -15.06 -31.11
N GLU A 115 39.74 -14.49 -31.61
CA GLU A 115 39.10 -13.33 -30.99
C GLU A 115 38.74 -13.64 -29.53
N PRO A 116 38.98 -12.75 -28.55
CA PRO A 116 38.62 -13.01 -27.16
C PRO A 116 37.14 -13.37 -27.04
N LEU A 117 36.82 -14.35 -26.18
CA LEU A 117 35.42 -14.62 -25.84
C LEU A 117 34.88 -13.40 -25.06
N PRO A 118 33.61 -13.03 -25.26
CA PRO A 118 32.99 -11.99 -24.44
C PRO A 118 33.05 -12.41 -22.95
N SER A 119 33.26 -11.43 -22.05
CA SER A 119 33.26 -11.67 -20.61
C SER A 119 31.90 -12.21 -20.17
N PHE A 120 31.91 -13.26 -19.35
CA PHE A 120 30.72 -13.86 -18.77
C PHE A 120 30.89 -14.00 -17.26
N PRO A 121 29.91 -13.55 -16.45
CA PRO A 121 28.74 -12.76 -16.84
C PRO A 121 29.14 -11.39 -17.41
N THR A 122 28.28 -10.78 -18.24
CA THR A 122 28.52 -9.44 -18.78
C THR A 122 28.66 -8.46 -17.61
N ASP A 123 29.65 -7.57 -17.62
CA ASP A 123 29.94 -6.66 -16.49
C ASP A 123 28.75 -5.75 -16.10
N THR A 124 27.72 -5.68 -16.94
CA THR A 124 26.42 -5.05 -16.65
C THR A 124 25.56 -5.80 -15.64
N GLU A 125 25.93 -7.02 -15.26
CA GLU A 125 25.11 -7.93 -14.42
C GLU A 125 25.48 -7.87 -12.93
N ILE A 126 26.59 -7.21 -12.57
CA ILE A 126 27.01 -7.01 -11.17
C ILE A 126 26.61 -5.61 -10.71
N ASP A 127 25.31 -5.31 -10.69
CA ASP A 127 24.83 -4.29 -9.76
C ASP A 127 23.36 -4.51 -9.37
N GLY A 128 23.16 -5.47 -8.47
CA GLY A 128 21.93 -5.59 -7.69
C GLY A 128 22.02 -4.84 -6.36
N ARG A 129 23.02 -3.97 -6.15
CA ARG A 129 23.24 -3.27 -4.88
C ARG A 129 23.09 -1.75 -4.97
N ASP A 130 23.15 -1.16 -6.15
CA ASP A 130 23.02 0.29 -6.34
C ASP A 130 21.88 0.64 -7.30
N VAL A 131 20.74 -0.06 -7.22
CA VAL A 131 19.49 0.56 -7.67
C VAL A 131 19.20 1.64 -6.63
N PRO A 132 19.34 2.95 -6.94
CA PRO A 132 18.90 3.96 -6.01
C PRO A 132 17.40 3.73 -5.91
N TYR A 133 16.90 3.40 -4.71
CA TYR A 133 15.49 3.61 -4.44
C TYR A 133 15.17 5.01 -4.97
N PRO A 134 14.16 5.21 -5.84
CA PRO A 134 13.70 6.56 -6.10
C PRO A 134 13.44 7.12 -4.72
N ALA A 135 14.19 8.14 -4.33
CA ALA A 135 14.00 8.81 -3.07
C ALA A 135 12.51 9.13 -3.05
N MET A 136 11.76 8.43 -2.18
CA MET A 136 10.37 8.79 -1.98
C MET A 136 10.47 10.22 -1.51
N GLU A 137 10.15 11.16 -2.40
CA GLU A 137 9.98 12.55 -2.04
C GLU A 137 8.92 12.50 -0.94
N THR A 138 9.38 12.55 0.29
CA THR A 138 8.52 12.78 1.44
C THR A 138 8.00 14.18 1.20
N SER A 139 6.87 14.25 0.50
CA SER A 139 5.99 15.40 0.48
C SER A 139 5.57 15.62 1.91
N THR A 140 6.44 16.26 2.69
CA THR A 140 6.12 17.00 3.88
C THR A 140 5.19 18.10 3.40
N SER A 141 3.90 17.78 3.36
CA SER A 141 2.81 18.75 3.28
C SER A 141 2.77 19.45 4.63
N ASP A 142 3.70 20.38 4.82
CA ASP A 142 3.62 21.42 5.85
C ASP A 142 2.71 22.51 5.28
N ASP A 143 1.41 22.22 5.24
CA ASP A 143 0.39 23.21 4.91
C ASP A 143 -0.16 23.83 6.19
N ARG A 144 -0.09 25.15 6.20
CA ARG A 144 -0.22 26.04 7.34
C ARG A 144 -1.69 26.20 7.68
N GLY A 145 -2.14 25.60 8.77
CA GLY A 145 -3.35 26.03 9.47
C GLY A 145 -3.09 27.28 10.30
N ALA A 146 -2.87 28.42 9.64
CA ALA A 146 -3.09 29.73 10.24
C ALA A 146 -4.52 30.16 9.87
N GLY A 147 -5.42 30.11 10.86
CA GLY A 147 -6.81 30.52 10.76
C GLY A 147 -7.50 30.39 12.11
#